data_AF-A0A2R7SJ58-F1
#
_entry.id   AF-A0A2R7SJ58-F1
#
_cell.length_a   1.000
_cell.length_b   1.000
_cell.length_c   1.000
_cell.angle_alpha   90.00
_cell.angle_beta   90.00
_cell.angle_gamma   90.00
#
_symmetry.space_group_name_H-M   'P 1'
#
loop_
_entity.id
_entity.type
_entity.pdbx_description
1 polymer ?
#
loop_
_entity_poly.entity_id
_entity_poly.type
_entity_poly.pdbx_seq_one_letter_code
_entity_poly.pdbx_strand_id
1 'polypeptide(L)'
;MKGKARILFVALIALTGIGGLFFAELARAVEPQQTAVAQTSTGQAGTLTSDGQGLVLQSQDRILARIWGLTDDEMQRAQLLLRGPRAAFSVANLTPIEALGIHARNAAERKRYAELFAKAHHQDTERVLAWAVAFEDAMRRLYPNEPVISFDGLPKVAATPAAAEANHLPNGSYVPVPGNVVQPPKPAKSAKPGP
;
A
#
# COMPACT_ATOMS: atom_id res chain seq x y z
N MET A 1 -8.39 25.69 -36.91
CA MET A 1 -9.27 25.88 -35.73
C MET A 1 -10.18 24.66 -35.58
N LYS A 2 -10.58 24.32 -34.35
CA LYS A 2 -11.14 23.03 -33.83
C LYS A 2 -10.03 22.17 -33.22
N GLY A 3 -9.98 21.84 -31.94
CA GLY A 3 -10.82 22.08 -30.77
C GLY A 3 -10.25 21.18 -29.68
N LYS A 4 -9.86 21.74 -28.54
CA LYS A 4 -9.12 21.04 -27.46
C LYS A 4 -10.03 20.10 -26.64
N ALA A 5 -9.37 19.10 -26.04
CA ALA A 5 -9.70 18.40 -24.78
C ALA A 5 -10.75 17.26 -24.87
N ARG A 6 -10.65 16.16 -24.11
CA ARG A 6 -10.17 16.01 -22.73
C ARG A 6 -9.50 14.65 -22.47
N ILE A 7 -8.54 14.74 -21.57
CA ILE A 7 -7.66 13.71 -21.00
C ILE A 7 -8.47 12.73 -20.14
N LEU A 8 -7.98 11.49 -20.14
CA LEU A 8 -8.30 10.36 -19.25
C LEU A 8 -8.79 10.77 -17.85
N PHE A 9 -9.94 10.23 -17.45
CA PHE A 9 -10.28 10.00 -16.04
C PHE A 9 -10.12 8.50 -15.78
N VAL A 10 -8.89 8.08 -15.51
CA VAL A 10 -8.67 6.82 -14.78
C VAL A 10 -9.00 7.15 -13.33
N ALA A 11 -10.12 6.67 -12.84
CA ALA A 11 -10.44 6.69 -11.42
C ALA A 11 -9.53 5.66 -10.71
N LEU A 12 -8.25 6.00 -10.58
CA LEU A 12 -7.42 5.48 -9.51
C LEU A 12 -7.94 6.15 -8.24
N ILE A 13 -9.00 5.60 -7.63
CA ILE A 13 -9.28 5.89 -6.24
C ILE A 13 -8.24 5.12 -5.45
N ALA A 14 -7.03 5.68 -5.39
CA ALA A 14 -6.19 5.49 -4.22
C ALA A 14 -7.04 6.02 -3.06
N LEU A 15 -7.54 5.11 -2.23
CA LEU A 15 -8.25 5.42 -1.01
C LEU A 15 -7.24 6.08 -0.04
N THR A 16 -6.88 7.34 -0.30
CA THR A 16 -6.18 8.19 0.65
C THR A 16 -7.22 8.69 1.63
N GLY A 17 -7.53 7.83 2.59
CA GLY A 17 -8.49 8.13 3.64
C GLY A 17 -8.77 6.86 4.42
N ILE A 18 -8.24 6.82 5.65
CA ILE A 18 -8.36 5.76 6.67
C ILE A 18 -7.25 4.70 6.54
N GLY A 19 -6.18 4.90 7.33
CA GLY A 19 -5.18 3.87 7.61
C GLY A 19 -3.91 3.88 6.78
N GLY A 20 -3.17 5.00 6.73
CA GLY A 20 -1.72 4.88 6.48
C GLY A 20 -1.11 4.09 7.66
N LEU A 21 -0.33 3.03 7.49
CA LEU A 21 0.64 2.79 6.44
C LEU A 21 0.78 1.31 6.10
N PHE A 22 0.79 1.06 4.79
CA PHE A 22 1.36 -0.12 4.17
C PHE A 22 2.87 -0.16 4.42
N PHE A 23 3.36 -1.27 4.94
CA PHE A 23 4.78 -1.65 4.86
C PHE A 23 5.11 -1.97 3.40
N ALA A 24 5.90 -1.12 2.75
CA ALA A 24 6.62 -1.44 1.51
C ALA A 24 7.90 -0.60 1.41
N GLU A 25 8.86 -0.86 2.31
CA GLU A 25 10.24 -0.39 2.15
C GLU A 25 10.96 -1.37 1.20
N LEU A 26 10.87 -1.13 -0.11
CA LEU A 26 11.65 -1.85 -1.11
C LEU A 26 13.05 -1.24 -1.16
N ALA A 27 14.05 -2.09 -0.94
CA ALA A 27 15.48 -1.78 -0.88
C ALA A 27 15.94 -0.71 -1.89
N ARG A 28 16.31 0.47 -1.38
CA ARG A 28 17.34 1.29 -2.05
C ARG A 28 18.69 0.86 -1.52
N ALA A 29 19.52 0.31 -2.41
CA ALA A 29 20.93 0.11 -2.16
C ALA A 29 21.56 1.45 -1.73
N VAL A 30 21.94 1.56 -0.45
CA VAL A 30 22.80 2.63 0.04
C VAL A 30 24.24 2.17 -0.23
N GLU A 31 24.85 2.83 -1.20
CA GLU A 31 26.27 2.78 -1.50
C GLU A 31 27.07 3.24 -0.26
N PRO A 32 28.12 2.52 0.17
CA PRO A 32 28.83 2.86 1.40
C PRO A 32 29.71 4.09 1.19
N GLN A 33 29.22 5.28 1.56
CA GLN A 33 30.09 6.44 1.74
C GLN A 33 30.76 6.40 3.11
N GLN A 34 32.08 6.55 3.06
CA GLN A 34 33.04 6.44 4.16
C GLN A 34 32.69 7.31 5.38
N THR A 35 32.79 6.68 6.55
CA THR A 35 32.63 7.30 7.87
C THR A 35 33.78 8.26 8.15
N ALA A 36 33.51 9.57 8.14
CA ALA A 36 34.37 10.55 8.80
C ALA A 36 33.87 10.74 10.24
N VAL A 37 34.65 10.24 11.21
CA VAL A 37 34.36 10.38 12.64
C VAL A 37 34.75 11.81 13.07
N ALA A 38 33.79 12.72 13.11
CA ALA A 38 33.97 14.06 13.67
C ALA A 38 33.46 14.11 15.11
N GLN A 39 34.43 13.97 16.03
CA GLN A 39 34.57 14.59 17.35
C GLN A 39 33.32 14.90 18.19
N THR A 40 33.23 14.16 19.29
CA THR A 40 32.36 14.35 20.45
C THR A 40 32.47 15.78 21.00
N SER A 41 31.38 16.55 20.92
CA SER A 41 31.17 17.71 21.79
C SER A 41 30.28 17.29 22.95
N THR A 42 30.88 17.15 24.12
CA THR A 42 30.21 17.00 25.42
C THR A 42 29.49 18.31 25.74
N GLY A 43 28.30 18.50 25.17
CA GLY A 43 27.43 19.63 25.42
C GLY A 43 26.29 19.23 26.34
N GLN A 44 26.39 19.65 27.60
CA GLN A 44 25.31 19.79 28.60
C GLN A 44 24.21 18.73 28.58
N ALA A 45 24.28 17.82 29.55
CA ALA A 45 23.08 17.19 30.10
C ALA A 45 22.17 18.29 30.65
N GLY A 46 21.31 18.83 29.78
CA GLY A 46 20.18 19.64 30.17
C GLY A 46 19.37 18.82 31.14
N THR A 47 19.39 19.23 32.40
CA THR A 47 18.47 18.75 33.42
C THR A 47 17.09 19.01 32.86
N LEU A 48 16.43 17.97 32.34
CA LEU A 48 15.01 18.02 32.06
C LEU A 48 14.36 18.12 33.44
N THR A 49 14.19 19.35 33.91
CA THR A 49 13.25 19.66 34.97
C THR A 49 11.92 19.08 34.53
N SER A 50 11.53 18.01 35.21
CA SER A 50 10.20 17.44 35.16
C SER A 50 9.25 18.47 35.76
N ASP A 51 9.03 19.59 35.07
CA ASP A 51 7.90 20.46 35.35
C ASP A 51 6.66 19.69 34.92
N GLY A 52 6.06 19.05 35.90
CA GLY A 52 4.75 18.40 35.85
C GLY A 52 3.63 19.42 35.63
N GLN A 53 3.72 20.20 34.56
CA GLN A 53 2.54 20.75 33.91
C GLN A 53 1.79 19.55 33.34
N GLY A 54 1.02 18.88 34.20
CA GLY A 54 0.19 17.76 33.83
C GLY A 54 -0.60 18.16 32.59
N LEU A 55 -0.35 17.47 31.47
CA LEU A 55 -1.06 17.75 30.24
C LEU A 55 -2.55 17.53 30.56
N VAL A 56 -3.30 18.62 30.71
CA VAL A 56 -4.72 18.52 30.98
C VAL A 56 -5.35 17.91 29.75
N LEU A 57 -5.74 16.64 29.84
CA LEU A 57 -6.42 15.95 28.76
C LEU A 57 -7.69 16.69 28.41
N GLN A 58 -7.80 17.08 27.13
CA GLN A 58 -9.03 17.62 26.60
C GLN A 58 -10.11 16.54 26.60
N SER A 59 -11.38 16.95 26.54
CA SER A 59 -12.52 16.02 26.47
C SER A 59 -12.38 15.01 25.32
N GLN A 60 -11.84 15.46 24.19
CA GLN A 60 -11.56 14.63 23.01
C GLN A 60 -10.53 13.54 23.31
N ASP A 61 -9.44 13.87 24.00
CA ASP A 61 -8.38 12.91 24.33
C ASP A 61 -8.89 11.80 25.24
N ARG A 62 -9.78 12.13 26.18
CA ARG A 62 -10.42 11.14 27.06
C ARG A 62 -11.36 10.21 26.31
N ILE A 63 -12.04 10.72 25.27
CA ILE A 63 -12.85 9.88 24.38
C ILE A 63 -11.94 8.93 23.59
N LEU A 64 -10.85 9.45 23.01
CA LEU A 64 -9.87 8.64 22.29
C LEU A 64 -9.22 7.60 23.21
N ALA A 65 -8.94 7.94 24.47
CA ALA A 65 -8.40 7.01 25.45
C ALA A 65 -9.33 5.81 25.62
N ARG A 66 -10.64 6.07 25.79
CA ARG A 66 -11.66 5.01 25.87
C ARG A 66 -11.75 4.16 24.60
N ILE A 67 -11.70 4.79 23.42
CA ILE A 67 -11.73 4.07 22.13
C ILE A 67 -10.55 3.11 22.01
N TRP A 68 -9.36 3.56 22.43
CA TRP A 68 -8.14 2.76 22.41
C TRP A 68 -8.00 1.78 23.59
N GLY A 69 -8.90 1.83 24.58
CA GLY A 69 -8.78 1.05 25.82
C GLY A 69 -7.60 1.47 26.70
N LEU A 70 -7.20 2.74 26.64
CA LEU A 70 -6.13 3.34 27.42
C LEU A 70 -6.68 4.05 28.66
N THR A 71 -5.87 4.10 29.71
CA THR A 71 -6.15 4.97 30.87
C THR A 71 -5.84 6.44 30.55
N ASP A 72 -6.32 7.35 31.38
CA ASP A 72 -6.01 8.78 31.25
C ASP A 72 -4.49 9.02 31.34
N ASP A 73 -3.78 8.36 32.27
CA ASP A 73 -2.33 8.48 32.39
C ASP A 73 -1.58 7.98 31.13
N GLU A 74 -2.08 6.90 30.54
CA GLU A 74 -1.52 6.34 29.30
C GLU A 74 -1.73 7.28 28.12
N MET A 75 -2.92 7.88 28.03
CA MET A 75 -3.20 8.89 27.02
C MET A 75 -2.34 10.13 27.20
N GLN A 76 -2.15 10.60 28.44
CA GLN A 76 -1.27 11.73 28.72
C GLN A 76 0.17 11.44 28.31
N ARG A 77 0.68 10.23 28.61
CA ARG A 77 2.00 9.78 28.16
C ARG A 77 2.10 9.73 26.64
N ALA A 78 1.07 9.20 25.97
CA ALA A 78 1.04 9.12 24.51
C ALA A 78 1.10 10.51 23.88
N GLN A 79 0.36 11.47 24.42
CA GLN A 79 0.35 12.85 23.97
C GLN A 79 1.70 13.56 24.13
N LEU A 80 2.43 13.26 25.21
CA LEU A 80 3.80 13.75 25.40
C LEU A 80 4.75 13.14 24.36
N LEU A 81 4.64 11.85 24.08
CA LEU A 81 5.46 11.18 23.07
C LEU A 81 5.19 11.74 21.66
N LEU A 82 3.92 11.97 21.33
CA LEU A 82 3.50 12.50 20.03
C LEU A 82 3.86 13.98 19.82
N ARG A 83 4.06 14.76 20.89
CA ARG A 83 4.59 16.13 20.82
C ARG A 83 6.11 16.21 21.03
N GLY A 84 6.73 15.11 21.45
CA GLY A 84 8.14 15.02 21.77
C GLY A 84 9.03 14.75 20.55
N PRO A 85 10.33 14.45 20.77
CA PRO A 85 11.29 14.23 19.68
C PRO A 85 10.93 13.08 18.75
N ARG A 86 10.14 12.10 19.23
CA ARG A 86 9.57 11.03 18.41
C ARG A 86 8.76 11.57 17.22
N ALA A 87 8.09 12.72 17.35
CA ALA A 87 7.33 13.33 16.27
C ALA A 87 8.18 13.61 15.03
N ALA A 88 9.45 13.99 15.21
CA ALA A 88 10.38 14.28 14.11
C ALA A 88 10.75 13.03 13.29
N PHE A 89 10.69 11.85 13.90
CA PHE A 89 10.98 10.56 13.25
C PHE A 89 9.70 9.82 12.82
N SER A 90 8.53 10.39 13.09
CA SER A 90 7.26 9.72 12.88
C SER A 90 6.61 10.20 11.59
N VAL A 91 5.91 9.29 10.96
CA VAL A 91 4.92 9.60 9.94
C VAL A 91 3.82 10.51 10.49
N ALA A 92 3.25 11.34 9.64
CA ALA A 92 2.08 12.13 10.00
C ALA A 92 0.95 11.19 10.43
N ASN A 93 0.35 11.44 11.60
CA ASN A 93 -0.79 10.70 12.18
C ASN A 93 -0.49 9.35 12.86
N LEU A 94 0.71 9.17 13.42
CA LEU A 94 0.97 8.04 14.31
C LEU A 94 -0.06 7.96 15.46
N THR A 95 -0.63 6.79 15.71
CA THR A 95 -1.67 6.64 16.74
C THR A 95 -1.08 6.69 18.16
N PRO A 96 -1.88 7.09 19.18
CA PRO A 96 -1.45 7.08 20.58
C PRO A 96 -0.95 5.71 21.05
N ILE A 97 -1.60 4.63 20.60
CA ILE A 97 -1.26 3.28 21.04
C ILE A 97 0.04 2.76 20.43
N GLU A 98 0.32 3.10 19.16
CA GLU A 98 1.60 2.78 18.53
C GLU A 98 2.74 3.60 19.13
N ALA A 99 2.48 4.86 19.51
CA ALA A 99 3.45 5.66 20.24
C ALA A 99 3.84 4.97 21.57
N LEU A 100 2.84 4.51 22.34
CA LEU A 100 3.08 3.79 23.59
C LEU A 100 3.76 2.43 23.39
N GLY A 101 3.42 1.69 22.34
CA GLY A 101 4.02 0.40 22.00
C GLY A 101 5.50 0.50 21.65
N ILE A 102 5.87 1.47 20.81
CA ILE A 102 7.26 1.70 20.43
C ILE A 102 8.09 2.19 21.62
N HIS A 103 7.53 3.07 22.47
CA HIS A 103 8.16 3.54 23.72
C HIS A 103 7.70 2.77 24.96
N ALA A 104 7.38 1.48 24.83
CA ALA A 104 7.01 0.66 25.97
C ALA A 104 8.19 0.51 26.95
N ARG A 105 7.93 0.61 28.25
CA ARG A 105 8.96 0.55 29.31
C ARG A 105 9.51 -0.85 29.52
N ASN A 106 8.72 -1.87 29.15
CA ASN A 106 9.08 -3.28 29.28
C ASN A 106 8.34 -4.12 28.23
N ALA A 107 8.71 -5.41 28.15
CA ALA A 107 8.13 -6.34 27.17
C ALA A 107 6.62 -6.57 27.39
N ALA A 108 6.14 -6.57 28.64
CA ALA A 108 4.73 -6.78 28.96
C ALA A 108 3.85 -5.61 28.46
N GLU A 109 4.29 -4.37 28.67
CA GLU A 109 3.64 -3.18 28.11
C GLU A 109 3.62 -3.23 26.59
N ARG A 110 4.75 -3.57 25.96
CA ARG A 110 4.86 -3.66 24.51
C ARG A 110 3.86 -4.66 23.94
N LYS A 111 3.75 -5.84 24.57
CA LYS A 111 2.80 -6.88 24.22
C LYS A 111 1.35 -6.40 24.39
N ARG A 112 1.01 -5.77 25.51
CA ARG A 112 -0.36 -5.24 25.74
C ARG A 112 -0.77 -4.22 24.68
N TYR A 113 0.09 -3.25 24.37
CA TYR A 113 -0.24 -2.23 23.37
C TYR A 113 -0.35 -2.83 21.96
N ALA A 114 0.50 -3.79 21.61
CA ALA A 114 0.41 -4.51 20.33
C ALA A 114 -0.89 -5.30 20.21
N GLU A 115 -1.32 -5.99 21.27
CA GLU A 115 -2.59 -6.74 21.27
C GLU A 115 -3.82 -5.82 21.15
N LEU A 116 -3.81 -4.68 21.82
CA LEU A 116 -4.87 -3.68 21.69
C LEU A 116 -4.93 -3.12 20.26
N PHE A 117 -3.79 -2.79 19.67
CA PHE A 117 -3.72 -2.32 18.28
C PHE A 117 -4.22 -3.39 17.31
N ALA A 118 -3.77 -4.64 17.46
CA ALA A 118 -4.18 -5.75 16.60
C ALA A 118 -5.70 -5.97 16.64
N LYS A 119 -6.33 -5.90 17.82
CA LYS A 119 -7.78 -6.01 17.96
C LYS A 119 -8.51 -4.86 17.28
N ALA A 120 -8.06 -3.62 17.48
CA ALA A 120 -8.67 -2.45 16.85
C ALA A 120 -8.56 -2.53 15.32
N HIS A 121 -7.38 -2.88 14.81
CA HIS A 121 -7.11 -3.02 13.38
C HIS A 121 -7.94 -4.15 12.74
N HIS A 122 -8.09 -5.27 13.42
CA HIS A 122 -8.96 -6.37 12.95
C HIS A 122 -10.41 -5.92 12.81
N GLN A 123 -10.97 -5.26 13.84
CA GLN A 123 -12.33 -4.75 13.78
C GLN A 123 -12.53 -3.69 12.69
N ASP A 124 -11.53 -2.84 12.47
CA ASP A 124 -11.57 -1.86 11.38
C ASP A 124 -11.58 -2.55 10.02
N THR A 125 -10.72 -3.56 9.83
CA THR A 125 -10.66 -4.37 8.61
C THR A 125 -12.01 -5.02 8.31
N GLU A 126 -12.68 -5.60 9.32
CA GLU A 126 -14.01 -6.17 9.15
C GLU A 126 -15.04 -5.14 8.66
N ARG A 127 -14.99 -3.90 9.18
CA ARG A 127 -15.88 -2.81 8.75
C ARG A 127 -15.59 -2.38 7.32
N VAL A 128 -14.31 -2.27 6.96
CA VAL A 128 -13.90 -1.92 5.59
C VAL A 128 -14.37 -3.00 4.61
N LEU A 129 -14.25 -4.28 4.96
CA LEU A 129 -14.74 -5.38 4.12
C LEU A 129 -16.27 -5.36 3.99
N ALA A 130 -16.99 -5.16 5.08
CA ALA A 130 -18.46 -5.03 5.04
C ALA A 130 -18.90 -3.85 4.16
N TRP A 131 -18.20 -2.72 4.24
CA TRP A 131 -18.45 -1.57 3.40
C TRP A 131 -18.11 -1.85 1.93
N ALA A 132 -17.00 -2.54 1.64
CA ALA A 132 -16.61 -2.89 0.27
C ALA A 132 -17.69 -3.71 -0.44
N VAL A 133 -18.28 -4.70 0.26
CA VAL A 133 -19.41 -5.49 -0.26
C VAL A 133 -20.60 -4.59 -0.58
N ALA A 134 -21.00 -3.73 0.36
CA ALA A 134 -22.12 -2.80 0.17
C ALA A 134 -21.87 -1.79 -0.97
N PHE A 135 -20.62 -1.35 -1.13
CA PHE A 135 -20.21 -0.47 -2.20
C PHE A 135 -20.29 -1.18 -3.55
N GLU A 136 -19.82 -2.42 -3.65
CA GLU A 136 -19.91 -3.21 -4.88
C GLU A 136 -21.37 -3.45 -5.30
N ASP A 137 -22.24 -3.80 -4.36
CA ASP A 137 -23.68 -3.93 -4.60
C ASP A 137 -24.30 -2.61 -5.10
N ALA A 138 -23.91 -1.49 -4.49
CA ALA A 138 -24.34 -0.17 -4.92
C ALA A 138 -23.88 0.14 -6.36
N MET A 139 -22.63 -0.16 -6.70
CA MET A 139 -22.08 0.01 -8.05
C MET A 139 -22.86 -0.81 -9.08
N ARG A 140 -23.10 -2.10 -8.81
CA ARG A 140 -23.87 -2.97 -9.72
C ARG A 140 -25.29 -2.46 -9.98
N ARG A 141 -25.94 -1.91 -8.95
CA ARG A 141 -27.30 -1.37 -9.07
C ARG A 141 -27.36 -0.03 -9.78
N LEU A 142 -26.42 0.87 -9.50
CA LEU A 142 -26.42 2.23 -10.05
C LEU A 142 -25.86 2.29 -11.47
N TYR A 143 -24.93 1.40 -11.82
CA TYR A 143 -24.22 1.39 -13.11
C TYR A 143 -24.24 -0.02 -13.77
N PRO A 144 -25.41 -0.60 -14.07
CA PRO A 144 -25.52 -2.00 -14.51
C PRO A 144 -24.96 -2.27 -15.92
N ASN A 145 -24.83 -1.24 -16.76
CA ASN A 145 -24.41 -1.36 -18.16
C ASN A 145 -23.01 -0.77 -18.41
N GLU A 146 -22.31 -0.35 -17.37
CA GLU A 146 -20.95 0.17 -17.52
C GLU A 146 -19.96 -1.00 -17.53
N PRO A 147 -19.13 -1.14 -18.59
CA PRO A 147 -18.19 -2.24 -18.68
C PRO A 147 -17.13 -2.12 -17.58
N VAL A 148 -16.99 -3.17 -16.75
CA VAL A 148 -16.00 -3.23 -15.65
C VAL A 148 -14.57 -3.03 -16.17
N ILE A 149 -14.30 -3.51 -17.39
CA ILE A 149 -13.06 -3.28 -18.12
C ILE A 149 -13.45 -3.02 -19.58
N SER A 150 -13.04 -1.89 -20.14
CA SER A 150 -13.11 -1.64 -21.58
C SER A 150 -11.72 -1.83 -22.19
N PHE A 151 -11.64 -2.66 -23.22
CA PHE A 151 -10.45 -2.81 -24.06
C PHE A 151 -10.54 -1.98 -25.35
N ASP A 152 -11.57 -1.13 -25.46
CA ASP A 152 -11.80 -0.29 -26.63
C ASP A 152 -10.71 0.78 -26.73
N GLY A 153 -10.09 0.89 -27.90
CA GLY A 153 -9.01 1.85 -28.15
C GLY A 153 -7.60 1.36 -27.77
N LEU A 154 -7.45 0.15 -27.22
CA LEU A 154 -6.14 -0.47 -27.06
C LEU A 154 -5.60 -1.00 -28.40
N PRO A 155 -4.29 -0.85 -28.68
CA PRO A 155 -3.69 -1.40 -29.89
C PRO A 155 -3.78 -2.93 -29.87
N LYS A 156 -4.38 -3.51 -30.91
CA LYS A 156 -4.49 -4.96 -31.07
C LYS A 156 -3.14 -5.55 -31.52
N VAL A 157 -2.72 -6.69 -30.96
CA VAL A 157 -1.34 -7.19 -31.07
C VAL A 157 -1.18 -8.41 -31.98
N ALA A 158 -0.74 -8.33 -33.25
CA ALA A 158 -0.40 -9.48 -34.14
C ALA A 158 0.16 -10.76 -33.42
N ALA A 159 -0.52 -11.91 -33.53
CA ALA A 159 -0.31 -13.23 -32.86
C ALA A 159 -0.96 -14.46 -33.58
N THR A 160 -0.45 -15.68 -33.53
CA THR A 160 -1.27 -16.81 -34.01
C THR A 160 -2.41 -17.09 -33.02
N PRO A 161 -3.55 -17.70 -33.40
CA PRO A 161 -4.57 -18.13 -32.43
C PRO A 161 -3.95 -18.97 -31.29
N ALA A 162 -2.99 -19.83 -31.62
CA ALA A 162 -2.22 -20.60 -30.64
C ALA A 162 -1.35 -19.72 -29.71
N ALA A 163 -0.71 -18.65 -30.24
CA ALA A 163 0.04 -17.71 -29.41
C ALA A 163 -0.87 -16.79 -28.58
N ALA A 164 -2.08 -16.50 -29.06
CA ALA A 164 -3.08 -15.75 -28.33
C ALA A 164 -3.58 -16.55 -27.11
N GLU A 165 -3.86 -17.84 -27.31
CA GLU A 165 -4.25 -18.77 -26.26
C GLU A 165 -3.11 -19.01 -25.26
N ALA A 166 -1.88 -19.25 -25.74
CA ALA A 166 -0.70 -19.44 -24.88
C ALA A 166 -0.41 -18.22 -23.97
N ASN A 167 -0.70 -17.01 -24.45
CA ASN A 167 -0.49 -15.77 -23.70
C ASN A 167 -1.77 -15.24 -23.02
N HIS A 168 -2.86 -16.01 -23.00
CA HIS A 168 -4.13 -15.66 -22.36
C HIS A 168 -4.68 -14.29 -22.80
N LEU A 169 -4.49 -13.93 -24.07
CA LEU A 169 -4.98 -12.67 -24.64
C LEU A 169 -6.52 -12.66 -24.62
N PRO A 170 -7.17 -11.62 -24.07
CA PRO A 170 -8.63 -11.50 -24.06
C PRO A 170 -9.22 -11.52 -25.48
N ASN A 171 -10.40 -12.11 -25.64
CA ASN A 171 -11.13 -12.07 -26.91
C ASN A 171 -11.35 -10.61 -27.34
N GLY A 172 -10.94 -10.28 -28.58
CA GLY A 172 -11.02 -8.92 -29.13
C GLY A 172 -9.78 -8.03 -28.91
N SER A 173 -8.83 -8.44 -28.06
CA SER A 173 -7.50 -7.79 -27.89
C SER A 173 -6.52 -8.08 -29.04
N TYR A 174 -6.95 -8.92 -30.00
CA TYR A 174 -6.07 -9.51 -30.98
C TYR A 174 -6.66 -9.59 -32.42
N VAL A 175 -5.83 -9.47 -33.47
CA VAL A 175 -6.16 -9.55 -34.92
C VAL A 175 -5.48 -10.75 -35.59
N PRO A 176 -6.15 -11.92 -35.77
CA PRO A 176 -5.57 -13.19 -36.22
C PRO A 176 -4.62 -13.09 -37.42
N VAL A 177 -3.41 -13.66 -37.29
CA VAL A 177 -2.45 -13.81 -38.37
C VAL A 177 -2.26 -15.30 -38.65
N PRO A 178 -2.25 -15.71 -39.93
CA PRO A 178 -1.98 -17.09 -40.29
C PRO A 178 -0.58 -17.47 -39.80
N GLY A 179 -0.50 -18.60 -39.07
CA GLY A 179 0.80 -19.13 -38.67
C GLY A 179 1.59 -19.52 -39.92
N ASN A 180 2.87 -19.14 -39.97
CA ASN A 180 3.77 -19.69 -40.98
C ASN A 180 3.85 -21.20 -40.75
N VAL A 181 3.22 -21.98 -41.63
CA VAL A 181 3.41 -23.43 -41.68
C VAL A 181 4.84 -23.65 -42.13
N VAL A 182 5.73 -23.97 -41.19
CA VAL A 182 7.05 -24.51 -41.54
C VAL A 182 6.78 -25.84 -42.25
N GLN A 183 6.78 -25.83 -43.58
CA GLN A 183 6.70 -27.05 -44.37
C GLN A 183 7.94 -27.89 -44.08
N PRO A 184 7.80 -29.17 -43.69
CA PRO A 184 8.96 -30.04 -43.53
C PRO A 184 9.70 -30.17 -44.88
N PRO A 185 11.04 -30.29 -44.87
CA PRO A 185 11.81 -30.36 -46.10
C PRO A 185 11.34 -31.54 -46.95
N LYS A 186 11.06 -31.25 -48.23
CA LYS A 186 10.61 -32.23 -49.22
C LYS A 186 11.67 -33.36 -49.32
N PRO A 187 11.30 -34.65 -49.23
CA PRO A 187 12.28 -35.73 -49.28
C PRO A 187 13.02 -35.73 -50.63
N ALA A 188 14.35 -35.81 -50.56
CA ALA A 188 15.22 -35.87 -51.73
C ALA A 188 14.87 -37.09 -52.59
N LYS A 189 14.71 -36.88 -53.90
CA LYS A 189 14.48 -37.98 -54.85
C LYS A 189 15.69 -38.91 -54.84
N SER A 190 15.47 -40.16 -54.49
CA SER A 190 16.45 -41.24 -54.60
C SER A 190 16.87 -41.41 -56.07
N ALA A 191 18.15 -41.22 -56.33
CA ALA A 191 18.76 -41.49 -57.63
C ALA A 191 18.72 -43.00 -57.92
N LYS A 192 18.18 -43.38 -59.08
CA LYS A 192 18.24 -44.74 -59.61
C LYS A 192 19.67 -45.03 -60.09
N PRO A 193 20.26 -46.22 -59.83
CA PRO A 193 21.53 -46.57 -60.43
C PRO A 193 21.32 -46.85 -61.93
N GLY A 194 22.23 -46.33 -62.75
CA GLY A 194 22.20 -46.46 -64.21
C GLY A 194 22.49 -47.89 -64.68
N PRO A 195 22.20 -48.18 -65.97
CA PRO A 195 22.49 -49.48 -66.58
C PRO A 195 23.99 -49.74 -66.76
#